data_AF-A0A5C2S8C7-F1
#
_entry.id   AF-A0A5C2S8C7-F1
#
_cell.length_a   1.000
_cell.length_b   1.000
_cell.length_c   1.000
_cell.angle_alpha   90.00
_cell.angle_beta   90.00
_cell.angle_gamma   90.00
#
_symmetry.space_group_name_H-M   'P 1'
#
loop_
_entity.id
_entity.type
_entity.pdbx_description
1 polymer ?
#
loop_
_entity_poly.entity_id
_entity_poly.type
_entity_poly.pdbx_seq_one_letter_code
_entity_poly.pdbx_strand_id
1 'polypeptide(L)'
;MEEWKRQEAERKKKNTAITAHFEAAVEEWRAEQQLARDERRRPRWKKPEKKEYRLLPKISKPPARKRAKQAEDNEDEEEVSSSAEE
;
A
#
# COMPACT_ATOMS: atom_id res chain seq x y z
N MET A 1 -13.80 7.26 19.14
CA MET A 1 -13.67 7.02 17.68
C MET A 1 -12.34 7.55 17.11
N GLU A 2 -11.70 8.55 17.72
CA GLU A 2 -10.43 9.14 17.24
C GLU A 2 -9.20 8.23 17.39
N GLU A 3 -9.11 7.42 18.44
CA GLU A 3 -7.95 6.54 18.67
C GLU A 3 -7.71 5.54 17.53
N TRP A 4 -8.77 4.93 16.98
CA TRP A 4 -8.66 4.03 15.83
C TRP A 4 -8.15 4.75 14.58
N LYS A 5 -8.61 5.98 14.33
CA LYS A 5 -8.13 6.80 13.19
C LYS A 5 -6.65 7.13 13.33
N ARG A 6 -6.21 7.45 14.56
CA ARG A 6 -4.80 7.75 14.86
C ARG A 6 -3.90 6.53 14.62
N GLN A 7 -4.31 5.35 15.09
CA GLN A 7 -3.58 4.12 14.84
C GLN A 7 -3.55 3.73 13.35
N GLU A 8 -4.63 3.97 12.60
CA GLU A 8 -4.65 3.72 11.15
C GLU A 8 -3.71 4.67 10.37
N ALA A 9 -3.65 5.94 10.78
CA ALA A 9 -2.73 6.92 10.22
C ALA A 9 -1.26 6.55 10.50
N GLU A 10 -0.94 6.13 11.73
CA GLU A 10 0.41 5.65 12.06
C GLU A 10 0.78 4.39 11.28
N ARG A 11 -0.16 3.45 11.10
CA ARG A 11 0.05 2.26 10.26
C ARG A 11 0.38 2.66 8.83
N LYS A 12 -0.38 3.59 8.24
CA LYS A 12 -0.14 4.09 6.89
C LYS A 12 1.26 4.72 6.79
N LYS A 13 1.62 5.59 7.73
CA LYS A 13 2.95 6.23 7.76
C LYS A 13 4.08 5.20 7.84
N LYS A 14 3.95 4.19 8.70
CA LYS A 14 4.93 3.09 8.81
C LYS A 14 5.01 2.26 7.53
N ASN A 15 3.88 1.93 6.92
CA ASN A 15 3.84 1.20 5.65
C ASN A 15 4.50 1.99 4.51
N THR A 16 4.24 3.30 4.42
CA THR A 16 4.90 4.18 3.44
C THR A 16 6.41 4.20 3.65
N ALA A 17 6.88 4.30 4.90
CA ALA A 17 8.32 4.26 5.19
C ALA A 17 8.96 2.92 4.79
N ILE A 18 8.28 1.80 5.07
CA ILE A 18 8.73 0.46 4.66
C ILE A 18 8.81 0.35 3.13
N THR A 19 7.82 0.87 2.41
CA THR A 19 7.83 0.87 0.93
C THR A 19 8.96 1.75 0.40
N ALA A 20 9.13 2.97 0.92
CA ALA A 20 10.21 3.85 0.49
C ALA A 20 11.60 3.25 0.72
N HIS A 21 11.80 2.57 1.85
CA HIS A 21 13.06 1.86 2.12
C HIS A 21 13.30 0.71 1.14
N PHE A 22 12.24 -0.05 0.80
CA PHE A 22 12.36 -1.09 -0.22
C PHE A 22 12.72 -0.52 -1.59
N GLU A 23 12.08 0.58 -1.99
CA GLU A 23 12.36 1.24 -3.27
C GLU A 23 13.80 1.77 -3.33
N ALA A 24 14.27 2.41 -2.26
CA ALA A 24 15.67 2.85 -2.15
C ALA A 24 16.65 1.67 -2.28
N ALA A 25 16.42 0.57 -1.56
CA ALA A 25 17.27 -0.62 -1.65
C ALA A 25 17.27 -1.25 -3.06
N VAL A 26 16.13 -1.20 -3.77
CA VAL A 26 16.03 -1.67 -5.17
C VAL A 26 16.84 -0.76 -6.08
N GLU A 27 16.80 0.54 -5.86
CA GLU A 27 17.56 1.53 -6.65
C GLU A 27 19.06 1.36 -6.45
N GLU A 28 19.54 1.20 -5.21
CA GLU A 28 20.94 0.90 -4.91
C GLU A 28 21.38 -0.41 -5.57
N TRP A 29 20.55 -1.46 -5.50
CA TRP A 29 20.84 -2.71 -6.18
C TRP A 29 20.93 -2.53 -7.70
N ARG A 30 20.04 -1.75 -8.33
CA ARG A 30 20.10 -1.45 -9.77
C ARG A 30 21.37 -0.67 -10.14
N ALA A 31 21.76 0.30 -9.33
CA ALA A 31 22.99 1.06 -9.54
C ALA A 31 24.22 0.13 -9.49
N GLU A 32 24.28 -0.78 -8.51
CA GLU A 32 25.35 -1.78 -8.44
C GLU A 32 25.34 -2.75 -9.62
N GLN A 33 24.17 -3.20 -10.10
CA GLN A 33 24.07 -4.03 -11.30
C GLN A 33 24.65 -3.32 -12.52
N GLN A 34 24.32 -2.04 -12.69
CA GLN A 34 24.81 -1.22 -13.79
C GLN A 34 26.33 -1.07 -13.70
N LEU A 35 26.85 -0.70 -12.54
CA LEU A 35 28.29 -0.57 -12.30
C LEU A 35 29.02 -1.90 -12.54
N ALA A 36 28.46 -3.01 -12.03
CA ALA A 36 29.03 -4.33 -12.22
C ALA A 36 29.07 -4.73 -13.71
N ARG A 37 28.04 -4.36 -14.48
CA ARG A 37 28.01 -4.58 -15.93
C ARG A 37 29.09 -3.77 -16.64
N ASP A 38 29.22 -2.49 -16.30
CA ASP A 38 30.21 -1.59 -16.91
C ASP A 38 31.65 -2.03 -16.60
N GLU A 39 31.89 -2.54 -15.38
CA GLU A 39 33.18 -3.11 -14.96
C GLU A 39 33.37 -4.59 -15.34
N ARG A 40 32.41 -5.22 -16.03
CA ARG A 40 32.40 -6.67 -16.38
C ARG A 40 32.66 -7.60 -15.19
N ARG A 41 32.20 -7.20 -14.00
CA ARG A 41 32.31 -7.98 -12.76
C ARG A 41 30.95 -8.54 -12.33
N ARG A 42 30.96 -9.46 -11.39
CA ARG A 42 29.72 -9.91 -10.75
C ARG A 42 29.25 -8.85 -9.74
N PRO A 43 27.94 -8.53 -9.71
CA PRO A 43 27.37 -7.66 -8.69
C PRO A 43 27.60 -8.25 -7.30
N ARG A 44 27.95 -7.42 -6.32
CA ARG A 44 28.22 -7.89 -4.95
C ARG A 44 26.95 -8.18 -4.16
N TRP A 45 25.86 -7.48 -4.50
CA TRP A 45 24.63 -7.46 -3.71
C TRP A 45 23.53 -8.28 -4.39
N LYS A 46 22.78 -9.01 -3.57
CA LYS A 46 21.56 -9.72 -4.02
C LYS A 46 20.41 -8.73 -4.15
N LYS A 47 19.44 -9.07 -5.01
CA LYS A 47 18.23 -8.27 -5.17
C LYS A 47 17.44 -8.27 -3.87
N PRO A 48 17.02 -7.11 -3.33
CA PRO A 48 16.21 -7.06 -2.13
C PRO A 48 14.86 -7.75 -2.35
N GLU A 49 14.40 -8.52 -1.36
CA GLU A 49 13.16 -9.27 -1.45
C GLU A 49 12.01 -8.54 -0.75
N LYS A 50 10.87 -8.41 -1.43
CA LYS A 50 9.68 -7.72 -0.88
C LYS A 50 9.14 -8.37 0.41
N LYS A 51 9.45 -9.66 0.64
CA LYS A 51 9.03 -10.41 1.83
C LYS A 51 9.73 -9.95 3.11
N GLU A 52 10.90 -9.33 3.00
CA GLU A 52 11.64 -8.73 4.12
C GLU A 52 10.95 -7.44 4.60
N TYR A 53 10.21 -6.78 3.70
CA TYR A 53 9.53 -5.50 3.90
C TYR A 53 8.03 -5.70 4.20
N ARG A 54 7.72 -6.50 5.22
CA ARG A 54 6.33 -6.81 5.58
C ARG A 54 5.57 -5.57 6.04
N LEU A 55 4.52 -5.24 5.29
CA LEU A 55 3.58 -4.19 5.67
C LEU A 55 2.76 -4.59 6.90
N LEU A 56 2.47 -3.62 7.76
CA LEU A 56 1.64 -3.82 8.94
C LEU A 56 0.18 -4.10 8.53
N PRO A 57 -0.47 -5.08 9.17
CA PRO A 57 -1.84 -5.48 8.86
C PRO A 57 -2.86 -4.40 9.22
N LYS A 58 -4.00 -4.39 8.53
CA LYS A 58 -5.07 -3.40 8.78
C LYS A 58 -5.62 -3.55 10.19
N ILE A 59 -5.84 -2.42 10.87
CA ILE A 59 -6.44 -2.38 12.21
C ILE A 59 -7.96 -2.37 12.02
N SER A 60 -8.64 -3.39 12.55
CA SER A 60 -10.09 -3.51 12.43
C SER A 60 -10.79 -2.33 13.10
N LYS A 61 -11.76 -1.75 12.39
CA LYS A 61 -12.61 -0.68 12.91
C LYS A 61 -13.38 -1.23 14.12
N PRO A 62 -13.42 -0.52 15.26
CA PRO A 62 -14.23 -0.97 16.38
C PRO A 62 -15.69 -1.11 15.91
N PRO A 63 -16.43 -2.13 16.39
CA PRO A 63 -17.81 -2.32 15.97
C PRO A 63 -18.58 -1.02 16.23
N ALA A 64 -19.24 -0.51 15.18
CA ALA A 64 -20.12 0.62 15.33
C ALA A 64 -21.11 0.27 16.43
N ARG A 65 -21.09 1.02 17.53
CA ARG A 65 -22.06 0.87 18.62
C ARG A 65 -23.42 0.99 17.95
N LYS A 66 -24.14 -0.13 17.77
CA LYS A 66 -25.44 -0.19 17.11
C LYS A 66 -26.36 0.76 17.87
N ARG A 67 -26.56 1.98 17.36
CA ARG A 67 -27.75 2.76 17.69
C ARG A 67 -28.86 2.05 16.93
N ALA A 68 -29.60 1.20 17.63
CA ALA A 68 -30.84 0.64 17.12
C ALA A 68 -31.83 1.78 16.87
N LYS A 69 -32.28 1.91 15.61
CA LYS A 69 -33.48 2.59 15.04
C LYS A 69 -33.18 2.72 13.54
N GLN A 70 -33.47 1.73 12.70
CA GLN A 70 -34.77 1.30 12.15
C GLN A 70 -35.35 2.35 11.19
N ALA A 71 -35.71 1.87 9.97
CA ALA A 71 -36.37 2.55 8.83
C ALA A 71 -35.46 3.50 8.01
N GLU A 72 -35.40 3.50 6.67
CA GLU A 72 -36.16 2.95 5.54
C GLU A 72 -35.19 3.01 4.31
N ASP A 73 -35.10 1.96 3.50
CA ASP A 73 -35.64 1.93 2.12
C ASP A 73 -34.95 2.92 1.15
N ASN A 74 -34.12 2.40 0.24
CA ASN A 74 -34.30 2.55 -1.21
C ASN A 74 -33.15 1.85 -1.94
N GLU A 75 -33.48 0.74 -2.60
CA GLU A 75 -32.74 0.20 -3.74
C GLU A 75 -32.66 1.28 -4.84
N ASP A 76 -31.51 1.42 -5.51
CA ASP A 76 -31.53 1.61 -6.96
C ASP A 76 -30.14 1.37 -7.56
N GLU A 77 -30.06 0.38 -8.43
CA GLU A 77 -28.98 0.16 -9.38
C GLU A 77 -29.14 1.18 -10.51
N GLU A 78 -28.22 2.15 -10.64
CA GLU A 78 -28.08 2.90 -11.89
C GLU A 78 -26.75 2.56 -12.56
N GLU A 79 -26.86 1.58 -13.46
CA GLU A 79 -26.01 1.42 -14.63
C GLU A 79 -26.19 2.65 -15.53
N VAL A 80 -25.13 3.44 -15.76
CA VAL A 80 -25.11 4.39 -16.89
C VAL A 80 -23.88 4.15 -17.75
N SER A 81 -24.19 3.51 -18.88
CA SER A 81 -23.46 3.52 -20.14
C SER A 81 -23.59 4.87 -20.84
N SER A 82 -22.49 5.42 -21.34
CA SER A 82 -22.40 6.35 -22.49
C SER A 82 -20.91 6.47 -22.85
N SER A 83 -20.38 5.98 -23.98
CA SER A 83 -20.69 6.19 -25.42
C SER A 83 -20.23 7.56 -25.97
N ALA A 84 -19.79 7.51 -27.24
CA ALA A 84 -19.34 8.56 -28.17
C ALA A 84 -17.88 9.04 -28.00
N GLU A 85 -16.95 8.63 -28.88
CA GLU A 85 -16.69 9.10 -30.25
C GLU A 85 -16.41 10.61 -30.35
N GLU A 86 -15.15 10.92 -30.68
CA GLU A 86 -14.78 11.96 -31.67
C GLU A 86 -13.45 11.56 -32.34
#